data_AF-A0A371J558-F1
#
_entry.id   AF-A0A371J558-F1
#
_cell.length_a   1.000
_cell.length_b   1.000
_cell.length_c   1.000
_cell.angle_alpha   90.00
_cell.angle_beta   90.00
_cell.angle_gamma   90.00
#
_symmetry.space_group_name_H-M   'P 1'
#
loop_
_entity.id
_entity.type
_entity.pdbx_description
1 polymer ?
#
loop_
_entity_poly.entity_id
_entity_poly.type
_entity_poly.pdbx_seq_one_letter_code
_entity_poly.pdbx_strand_id
1 'polypeptide(L)'
;MQKDNLQSLHKKVNEKISKNNNKENIETKIIDEEIAYLKINSFMEFTKEDTDKINELYKDINNYNDYIIDIRNNGGGNDQLWMEHIVNPIVNDTYESTEYTLHKEGRITKDYYASRGYSLKDINEFPNKDILKSVRNIDDYKYYTEYNTKFTNDSIWEGESKTGYNGNIYLLVNKGVFSSSEGLAVFCKNSGWAKVVGNKNSGGMVLE
;
A
#
# COMPACT_ATOMS: atom_id res chain seq x y z
N MET A 1 0.35 11.49 -23.09
CA MET A 1 -1.10 11.18 -22.92
C MET A 1 -1.43 10.71 -21.50
N GLN A 2 -0.99 9.55 -20.98
CA GLN A 2 -1.32 9.16 -19.57
C GLN A 2 -0.53 9.92 -18.48
N LYS A 3 0.74 10.31 -18.72
CA LYS A 3 1.57 11.05 -17.74
C LYS A 3 1.05 12.48 -17.48
N ASP A 4 0.55 13.14 -18.52
CA ASP A 4 0.05 14.52 -18.46
C ASP A 4 -1.21 14.62 -17.58
N ASN A 5 -2.06 13.58 -17.62
CA ASN A 5 -3.29 13.54 -16.84
C ASN A 5 -3.04 13.33 -15.34
N LEU A 6 -2.02 12.53 -14.98
CA LEU A 6 -1.63 12.32 -13.57
C LEU A 6 -1.04 13.57 -12.93
N GLN A 7 -0.18 14.29 -13.66
CA GLN A 7 0.38 15.54 -13.16
C GLN A 7 -0.70 16.60 -12.96
N SER A 8 -1.68 16.65 -13.87
CA SER A 8 -2.86 17.50 -13.73
C SER A 8 -3.68 17.14 -12.48
N LEU A 9 -3.98 15.85 -12.26
CA LEU A 9 -4.69 15.37 -11.08
C LEU A 9 -3.95 15.73 -9.78
N HIS A 10 -2.64 15.46 -9.73
CA HIS A 10 -1.81 15.79 -8.57
C HIS A 10 -1.80 17.30 -8.29
N LYS A 11 -1.73 18.15 -9.33
CA LYS A 11 -1.80 19.60 -9.19
C LYS A 11 -3.17 20.05 -8.65
N LYS A 12 -4.26 19.58 -9.26
CA LYS A 12 -5.65 19.87 -8.88
C LYS A 12 -5.94 19.52 -7.42
N VAL A 13 -5.45 18.37 -6.95
CA VAL A 13 -5.57 17.93 -5.56
C VAL A 13 -4.80 18.86 -4.61
N ASN A 14 -3.57 19.24 -4.96
CA ASN A 14 -2.75 20.12 -4.13
C ASN A 14 -3.30 21.55 -4.00
N GLU A 15 -4.00 22.05 -5.02
CA GLU A 15 -4.66 23.37 -4.97
C GLU A 15 -5.84 23.40 -3.99
N LYS A 16 -6.47 22.24 -3.75
CA LYS A 16 -7.72 22.12 -2.96
C LYS A 16 -7.53 21.63 -1.53
N ILE A 17 -6.37 21.08 -1.20
CA ILE A 17 -6.05 20.68 0.18
C ILE A 17 -5.50 21.90 0.93
N SER A 18 -6.28 22.46 1.87
CA SER A 18 -5.82 23.51 2.78
C SER A 18 -4.80 22.98 3.79
N LYS A 19 -3.82 23.82 4.17
CA LYS A 19 -2.85 23.53 5.25
C LYS A 19 -3.53 23.76 6.61
N ASN A 20 -4.39 22.85 7.05
CA ASN A 20 -4.93 22.89 8.42
C ASN A 20 -3.86 22.42 9.43
N ASN A 21 -3.73 23.16 10.53
CA ASN A 21 -2.70 22.95 11.58
C ASN A 21 -3.17 22.03 12.72
N ASN A 22 -4.46 21.66 12.78
CA ASN A 22 -4.93 20.51 13.54
C ASN A 22 -4.94 19.30 12.61
N LYS A 23 -3.95 18.41 12.76
CA LYS A 23 -3.86 17.21 11.92
C LYS A 23 -4.60 16.06 12.59
N GLU A 24 -5.89 15.93 12.29
CA GLU A 24 -6.60 14.66 12.46
C GLU A 24 -5.84 13.55 11.72
N ASN A 25 -5.88 12.31 12.22
CA ASN A 25 -5.14 11.24 11.56
C ASN A 25 -5.75 10.92 10.18
N ILE A 26 -7.07 10.81 10.14
CA ILE A 26 -7.88 10.62 8.93
C ILE A 26 -8.61 11.89 8.54
N GLU A 27 -8.53 12.23 7.26
CA GLU A 27 -9.32 13.31 6.63
C GLU A 27 -9.94 12.79 5.34
N THR A 28 -11.25 12.96 5.17
CA THR A 28 -11.98 12.60 3.94
C THR A 28 -12.59 13.83 3.29
N LYS A 29 -12.59 13.88 1.95
CA LYS A 29 -13.15 14.97 1.15
C LYS A 29 -13.71 14.45 -0.17
N ILE A 30 -14.70 15.16 -0.71
CA ILE A 30 -15.11 15.01 -2.10
C ILE A 30 -14.58 16.22 -2.89
N ILE A 31 -13.82 15.96 -3.94
CA ILE A 31 -13.17 16.97 -4.77
C ILE A 31 -13.89 17.04 -6.11
N ASP A 32 -14.41 18.24 -6.45
CA ASP A 32 -15.18 18.51 -7.68
C ASP A 32 -16.38 17.58 -7.89
N GLU A 33 -17.00 17.09 -6.80
CA GLU A 33 -18.16 16.18 -6.85
C GLU A 33 -17.89 14.81 -7.53
N GLU A 34 -16.69 14.57 -8.03
CA GLU A 34 -16.35 13.38 -8.83
C GLU A 34 -15.25 12.50 -8.20
N ILE A 35 -14.44 13.07 -7.29
CA ILE A 35 -13.24 12.41 -6.75
C ILE A 35 -13.40 12.22 -5.24
N ALA A 36 -13.39 10.97 -4.80
CA ALA A 36 -13.24 10.62 -3.40
C ALA A 36 -11.78 10.79 -2.97
N TYR A 37 -11.55 11.44 -1.83
CA TYR A 37 -10.22 11.67 -1.30
C TYR A 37 -10.14 11.24 0.15
N LEU A 38 -9.13 10.42 0.47
CA LEU A 38 -8.76 9.98 1.81
C LEU A 38 -7.31 10.37 2.08
N LYS A 39 -7.06 11.07 3.18
CA LYS A 39 -5.70 11.30 3.71
C LYS A 39 -5.49 10.51 4.99
N ILE A 40 -4.31 9.90 5.09
CA ILE A 40 -3.89 9.12 6.26
C ILE A 40 -2.52 9.63 6.71
N ASN A 41 -2.47 10.28 7.88
CA ASN A 41 -1.22 10.84 8.40
C ASN A 41 -0.34 9.78 9.09
N SER A 42 -0.92 8.70 9.61
CA SER A 42 -0.21 7.66 10.37
C SER A 42 -0.99 6.34 10.37
N PHE A 43 -0.27 5.21 10.32
CA PHE A 43 -0.83 3.88 10.58
C PHE A 43 -0.54 3.41 12.01
N MET A 44 -0.21 4.29 12.95
CA MET A 44 0.05 3.88 14.33
C MET A 44 -1.20 3.37 15.04
N GLU A 45 -2.33 4.06 14.86
CA GLU A 45 -3.61 3.73 15.46
C GLU A 45 -4.73 4.41 14.67
N PHE A 46 -5.85 3.71 14.46
CA PHE A 46 -7.11 4.31 14.03
C PHE A 46 -8.08 4.31 15.20
N THR A 47 -8.55 5.50 15.55
CA THR A 47 -9.64 5.65 16.51
C THR A 47 -10.97 5.19 15.91
N LYS A 48 -12.01 5.04 16.74
CA LYS A 48 -13.36 4.78 16.25
C LYS A 48 -13.81 5.85 15.24
N GLU A 49 -13.54 7.13 15.54
CA GLU A 49 -13.85 8.26 14.66
C GLU A 49 -13.14 8.14 13.30
N ASP A 50 -11.85 7.76 13.30
CA ASP A 50 -11.09 7.54 12.07
C ASP A 50 -11.74 6.45 11.20
N THR A 51 -12.10 5.32 11.81
CA THR A 51 -12.77 4.23 11.08
C THR A 51 -14.16 4.61 10.60
N ASP A 52 -14.90 5.41 11.35
CA ASP A 52 -16.24 5.87 10.95
C ASP A 52 -16.17 6.84 9.76
N LYS A 53 -15.16 7.73 9.71
CA LYS A 53 -14.90 8.59 8.54
C LYS A 53 -14.60 7.79 7.28
N ILE A 54 -13.79 6.74 7.39
CA ILE A 54 -13.46 5.85 6.27
C ILE A 54 -14.71 5.10 5.79
N ASN A 55 -15.45 4.50 6.72
CA ASN A 55 -16.65 3.73 6.41
C ASN A 55 -17.75 4.62 5.79
N GLU A 56 -17.89 5.87 6.24
CA GLU A 56 -18.83 6.82 5.65
C GLU A 56 -18.48 7.12 4.19
N LEU A 57 -17.20 7.35 3.89
CA LEU A 57 -16.73 7.54 2.51
C LEU A 57 -17.05 6.30 1.64
N TYR A 58 -16.94 5.11 2.20
CA TYR A 58 -17.16 3.85 1.48
C TYR A 58 -18.61 3.52 1.17
N LYS A 59 -19.59 4.09 1.88
CA LYS A 59 -21.02 3.89 1.58
C LYS A 59 -21.36 4.29 0.14
N ASP A 60 -20.78 5.39 -0.32
CA ASP A 60 -21.07 5.99 -1.61
C ASP A 60 -19.84 5.98 -2.55
N ILE A 61 -18.80 5.19 -2.25
CA ILE A 61 -17.54 5.23 -3.00
C ILE A 61 -17.74 4.96 -4.50
N ASN A 62 -18.69 4.09 -4.84
CA ASN A 62 -19.04 3.75 -6.22
C ASN A 62 -19.76 4.87 -7.00
N ASN A 63 -20.11 5.98 -6.34
CA ASN A 63 -20.61 7.18 -7.02
C ASN A 63 -19.48 8.06 -7.59
N TYR A 64 -18.22 7.75 -7.27
CA TYR A 64 -17.05 8.53 -7.68
C TYR A 64 -16.18 7.77 -8.68
N ASN A 65 -15.75 8.44 -9.75
CA ASN A 65 -14.94 7.83 -10.81
C ASN A 65 -13.50 7.55 -10.36
N ASP A 66 -12.97 8.43 -9.50
CA ASP A 66 -11.61 8.34 -9.00
C ASP A 66 -11.59 8.37 -7.46
N TYR A 67 -10.73 7.53 -6.88
CA TYR A 67 -10.43 7.49 -5.46
C TYR A 67 -8.94 7.74 -5.23
N ILE A 68 -8.64 8.75 -4.41
CA ILE A 68 -7.27 9.14 -4.08
C ILE A 68 -6.99 8.85 -2.61
N ILE A 69 -5.95 8.06 -2.39
CA ILE A 69 -5.40 7.76 -1.07
C ILE A 69 -4.10 8.55 -0.91
N ASP A 70 -4.06 9.53 -0.01
CA ASP A 70 -2.88 10.35 0.28
C ASP A 70 -2.18 9.89 1.56
N ILE A 71 -1.03 9.23 1.40
CA ILE A 71 -0.14 8.82 2.48
C ILE A 71 1.15 9.65 2.53
N ARG A 72 1.18 10.83 1.89
CA ARG A 72 2.38 11.67 1.88
C ARG A 72 2.72 12.12 3.31
N ASN A 73 3.96 11.87 3.71
CA ASN A 73 4.49 12.04 5.07
C ASN A 73 3.93 11.09 6.12
N ASN A 74 3.35 9.96 5.73
CA ASN A 74 2.95 8.90 6.64
C ASN A 74 4.13 7.96 6.91
N GLY A 75 4.70 8.03 8.12
CA GLY A 75 5.86 7.25 8.53
C GLY A 75 5.59 5.76 8.81
N GLY A 76 4.34 5.29 8.68
CA GLY A 76 3.96 3.89 8.86
C GLY A 76 3.25 3.63 10.19
N GLY A 77 3.42 2.41 10.70
CA GLY A 77 2.73 1.89 11.88
C GLY A 77 2.37 0.42 11.72
N ASN A 78 1.11 0.05 11.94
CA ASN A 78 0.59 -1.31 11.87
C ASN A 78 -0.01 -1.61 10.48
N ASP A 79 0.54 -2.62 9.80
CA ASP A 79 0.06 -3.07 8.49
C ASP A 79 -1.42 -3.45 8.48
N GLN A 80 -1.89 -4.04 9.59
CA GLN A 80 -3.28 -4.45 9.72
C GLN A 80 -4.27 -3.30 9.46
N LEU A 81 -3.89 -2.04 9.76
CA LEU A 81 -4.79 -0.90 9.54
C LEU A 81 -5.05 -0.63 8.05
N TRP A 82 -4.03 -0.67 7.19
CA TRP A 82 -4.27 -0.51 5.76
C TRP A 82 -4.89 -1.76 5.14
N MET A 83 -4.52 -2.94 5.63
CA MET A 83 -5.08 -4.20 5.16
C MET A 83 -6.58 -4.26 5.40
N GLU A 84 -7.03 -3.99 6.63
CA GLU A 84 -8.43 -4.16 7.06
C GLU A 84 -9.34 -2.99 6.69
N HIS A 85 -8.84 -1.76 6.73
CA HIS A 85 -9.69 -0.56 6.56
C HIS A 85 -9.51 0.12 5.21
N ILE A 86 -8.45 -0.15 4.46
CA ILE A 86 -8.16 0.55 3.21
C ILE A 86 -8.33 -0.36 2.00
N VAL A 87 -7.73 -1.55 2.02
CA VAL A 87 -7.76 -2.48 0.88
C VAL A 87 -8.96 -3.42 0.96
N ASN A 88 -9.04 -4.24 2.00
CA ASN A 88 -10.04 -5.32 2.12
C ASN A 88 -11.51 -4.90 1.95
N PRO A 89 -11.96 -3.70 2.39
CA PRO A 89 -13.37 -3.30 2.27
C PRO A 89 -13.83 -3.04 0.83
N ILE A 90 -12.91 -2.69 -0.08
CA ILE A 90 -13.25 -2.17 -1.42
C ILE A 90 -12.55 -2.89 -2.58
N VAL A 91 -11.78 -3.96 -2.34
CA VAL A 91 -11.28 -4.82 -3.43
C VAL A 91 -12.45 -5.38 -4.23
N ASN A 92 -12.38 -5.28 -5.55
CA ASN A 92 -13.39 -5.77 -6.48
C ASN A 92 -12.97 -7.07 -7.21
N ASP A 93 -11.71 -7.46 -7.09
CA ASP A 93 -11.11 -8.66 -7.68
C ASP A 93 -10.06 -9.25 -6.70
N THR A 94 -9.28 -10.23 -7.16
CA THR A 94 -8.11 -10.75 -6.47
C THR A 94 -6.88 -9.91 -6.78
N TYR A 95 -6.23 -9.44 -5.72
CA TYR A 95 -4.98 -8.67 -5.78
C TYR A 95 -3.93 -9.32 -4.88
N GLU A 96 -2.75 -9.57 -5.43
CA GLU A 96 -1.66 -10.22 -4.70
C GLU A 96 -0.33 -9.50 -4.87
N SER A 97 0.46 -9.51 -3.80
CA SER A 97 1.85 -9.03 -3.79
C SER A 97 2.70 -10.06 -3.09
N THR A 98 3.84 -10.39 -3.68
CA THR A 98 4.87 -11.22 -3.04
C THR A 98 6.08 -10.36 -2.74
N GLU A 99 6.41 -10.26 -1.47
CA GLU A 99 7.59 -9.57 -0.97
C GLU A 99 8.68 -10.56 -0.60
N TYR A 100 9.93 -10.15 -0.79
CA TYR A 100 11.09 -10.98 -0.49
C TYR A 100 12.02 -10.27 0.49
N THR A 101 12.42 -10.99 1.53
CA THR A 101 13.44 -10.52 2.49
C THR A 101 14.69 -11.37 2.32
N LEU A 102 15.83 -10.71 2.10
CA LEU A 102 17.12 -11.36 1.95
C LEU A 102 17.83 -11.48 3.29
N HIS A 103 18.42 -12.65 3.54
CA HIS A 103 19.07 -12.98 4.80
C HIS A 103 20.52 -13.39 4.59
N LYS A 104 21.39 -12.82 5.43
CA LYS A 104 22.77 -13.30 5.56
C LYS A 104 22.78 -14.65 6.26
N GLU A 105 23.81 -15.43 5.97
CA GLU A 105 24.06 -16.63 6.75
C GLU A 105 24.44 -16.27 8.20
N GLY A 106 23.86 -17.00 9.14
CA GLY A 106 24.16 -16.84 10.56
C GLY A 106 23.28 -17.76 11.39
N ARG A 107 23.81 -18.19 12.54
CA ARG A 107 23.07 -19.02 13.49
C ARG A 107 21.79 -18.33 13.98
N ILE A 108 21.88 -17.03 14.28
CA ILE A 108 20.73 -16.23 14.75
C ILE A 108 19.60 -16.22 13.71
N THR A 109 19.93 -16.01 12.44
CA THR A 109 18.95 -16.06 11.33
C THR A 109 18.26 -17.42 11.29
N LYS A 110 19.05 -18.50 11.27
CA LYS A 110 18.51 -19.87 11.18
C LYS A 110 17.61 -20.20 12.37
N ASP A 111 18.06 -19.90 13.59
CA ASP A 111 17.30 -20.16 14.82
C ASP A 111 16.01 -19.32 14.89
N TYR A 112 16.05 -18.03 14.51
CA TYR A 112 14.89 -17.14 14.50
C TYR A 112 13.78 -17.65 13.58
N TYR A 113 14.11 -17.96 12.32
CA TYR A 113 13.12 -18.41 11.34
C TYR A 113 12.62 -19.83 11.63
N ALA A 114 13.51 -20.75 12.05
CA ALA A 114 13.13 -22.10 12.44
C ALA A 114 12.16 -22.11 13.63
N SER A 115 12.40 -21.29 14.66
CA SER A 115 11.52 -21.19 15.84
C SER A 115 10.11 -20.69 15.51
N ARG A 116 9.94 -20.00 14.37
CA ARG A 116 8.65 -19.46 13.89
C ARG A 116 8.03 -20.30 12.78
N GLY A 117 8.60 -21.46 12.46
CA GLY A 117 8.10 -22.36 11.42
C GLY A 117 8.33 -21.86 9.99
N TYR A 118 9.17 -20.84 9.79
CA TYR A 118 9.50 -20.32 8.47
C TYR A 118 10.71 -21.04 7.89
N SER A 119 10.60 -21.46 6.63
CA SER A 119 11.70 -22.07 5.90
C SER A 119 12.50 -21.00 5.15
N LEU A 120 13.81 -20.96 5.42
CA LEU A 120 14.76 -20.19 4.63
C LEU A 120 14.99 -20.90 3.29
N LYS A 121 14.78 -20.18 2.18
CA LYS A 121 15.04 -20.67 0.82
C LYS A 121 16.43 -20.23 0.37
N ASP A 122 17.10 -21.05 -0.43
CA ASP A 122 18.44 -20.72 -0.93
C ASP A 122 18.37 -19.57 -1.94
N ILE A 123 19.26 -18.59 -1.83
CA ILE A 123 19.27 -17.42 -2.74
C ILE A 123 19.48 -17.80 -4.21
N ASN A 124 20.06 -18.97 -4.51
CA ASN A 124 20.21 -19.46 -5.87
C ASN A 124 18.88 -19.80 -6.54
N GLU A 125 17.85 -20.09 -5.73
CA GLU A 125 16.46 -20.37 -6.15
C GLU A 125 15.60 -19.10 -6.23
N PHE A 126 16.18 -17.91 -5.98
CA PHE A 126 15.43 -16.67 -5.97
C PHE A 126 14.73 -16.42 -7.32
N PRO A 127 13.41 -16.14 -7.31
CA PRO A 127 12.59 -16.16 -8.53
C PRO A 127 12.91 -15.03 -9.51
N ASN A 128 13.41 -13.88 -9.03
CA ASN A 128 13.75 -12.73 -9.87
C ASN A 128 15.22 -12.30 -9.68
N LYS A 129 16.12 -12.94 -10.44
CA LYS A 129 17.57 -12.67 -10.34
C LYS A 129 17.97 -11.28 -10.81
N ASP A 130 17.15 -10.61 -11.62
CA ASP A 130 17.45 -9.26 -12.10
C ASP A 130 17.34 -8.22 -10.98
N ILE A 131 16.36 -8.35 -10.09
CA ILE A 131 16.22 -7.48 -8.92
C ILE A 131 17.47 -7.57 -8.03
N LEU A 132 18.05 -8.76 -7.88
CA LEU A 132 19.24 -8.98 -7.05
C LEU A 132 20.46 -8.16 -7.51
N LYS A 133 20.53 -7.81 -8.81
CA LYS A 133 21.63 -6.97 -9.34
C LYS A 133 21.63 -5.55 -8.76
N SER A 134 20.48 -5.07 -8.29
CA SER A 134 20.34 -3.76 -7.66
C SER A 134 20.65 -3.76 -6.16
N VAL A 135 20.77 -4.96 -5.55
CA VAL A 135 21.02 -5.11 -4.13
C VAL A 135 22.51 -4.94 -3.84
N ARG A 136 22.81 -3.97 -2.97
CA ARG A 136 24.19 -3.74 -2.52
C ARG A 136 24.68 -4.92 -1.68
N ASN A 137 25.92 -5.36 -1.93
CA ASN A 137 26.56 -6.48 -1.24
C ASN A 137 25.75 -7.79 -1.33
N ILE A 138 25.15 -8.07 -2.49
CA ILE A 138 24.33 -9.26 -2.70
C ILE A 138 25.01 -10.57 -2.27
N ASP A 139 26.35 -10.66 -2.42
CA ASP A 139 27.14 -11.83 -2.06
C ASP A 139 27.09 -12.19 -0.56
N ASP A 140 26.77 -11.22 0.30
CA ASP A 140 26.60 -11.42 1.75
C ASP A 140 25.34 -12.23 2.09
N TYR A 141 24.35 -12.23 1.19
CA TYR A 141 23.05 -12.86 1.40
C TYR A 141 23.09 -14.29 0.86
N LYS A 142 22.58 -15.23 1.66
CA LYS A 142 22.58 -16.67 1.33
C LYS A 142 21.19 -17.26 1.25
N TYR A 143 20.22 -16.61 1.90
CA TYR A 143 18.86 -17.09 1.96
C TYR A 143 17.86 -15.99 1.67
N TYR A 144 16.63 -16.37 1.39
CA TYR A 144 15.50 -15.46 1.37
C TYR A 144 14.27 -16.09 2.02
N THR A 145 13.36 -15.23 2.45
CA THR A 145 11.97 -15.59 2.79
C THR A 145 11.04 -14.86 1.84
N GLU A 146 9.89 -15.44 1.56
CA GLU A 146 8.82 -14.80 0.81
C GLU A 146 7.61 -14.59 1.70
N TYR A 147 6.91 -13.49 1.49
CA TYR A 147 5.65 -13.18 2.13
C TYR A 147 4.65 -12.80 1.05
N ASN A 148 3.59 -13.61 0.91
CA ASN A 148 2.51 -13.32 -0.01
C ASN A 148 1.37 -12.65 0.75
N THR A 149 0.96 -11.48 0.28
CA THR A 149 -0.25 -10.79 0.71
C THR A 149 -1.27 -10.88 -0.40
N LYS A 150 -2.46 -11.41 -0.08
CA LYS A 150 -3.56 -11.59 -1.02
C LYS A 150 -4.85 -11.03 -0.44
N PHE A 151 -5.54 -10.24 -1.23
CA PHE A 151 -6.92 -9.81 -0.98
C PHE A 151 -7.81 -10.34 -2.10
N THR A 152 -9.02 -10.75 -1.75
CA THR A 152 -10.02 -11.16 -2.74
C THR A 152 -11.38 -10.57 -2.37
N ASN A 153 -12.18 -10.30 -3.40
CA ASN A 153 -13.59 -10.00 -3.26
C ASN A 153 -14.47 -11.26 -3.19
N ASP A 154 -13.89 -12.44 -3.40
CA ASP A 154 -14.60 -13.71 -3.25
C ASP A 154 -15.04 -13.87 -1.80
N SER A 155 -16.34 -14.13 -1.61
CA SER A 155 -16.83 -14.54 -0.31
C SER A 155 -16.53 -16.01 -0.07
N ILE A 156 -16.13 -16.32 1.17
CA ILE A 156 -16.11 -17.70 1.66
C ILE A 156 -17.52 -18.27 1.88
N TRP A 157 -18.56 -17.42 1.84
CA TRP A 157 -19.97 -17.78 1.95
C TRP A 157 -20.71 -17.44 0.66
N GLU A 158 -21.37 -18.43 0.04
CA GLU A 158 -22.21 -18.20 -1.14
C GLU A 158 -23.22 -17.07 -0.88
N GLY A 159 -23.18 -16.01 -1.69
CA GLY A 159 -24.16 -14.91 -1.66
C GLY A 159 -23.74 -13.61 -0.98
N GLU A 160 -22.54 -13.53 -0.39
CA GLU A 160 -22.04 -12.31 0.29
C GLU A 160 -20.78 -11.72 -0.37
N SER A 161 -20.75 -11.59 -1.70
CA SER A 161 -19.68 -10.80 -2.32
C SER A 161 -19.78 -9.35 -1.86
N LYS A 162 -18.67 -8.76 -1.43
CA LYS A 162 -18.62 -7.34 -1.06
C LYS A 162 -18.85 -6.52 -2.33
N THR A 163 -19.51 -5.36 -2.21
CA THR A 163 -19.57 -4.40 -3.32
C THR A 163 -18.21 -3.72 -3.43
N GLY A 164 -17.30 -4.32 -4.20
CA GLY A 164 -15.99 -3.73 -4.49
C GLY A 164 -16.10 -2.38 -5.22
N TYR A 165 -15.02 -1.60 -5.18
CA TYR A 165 -14.93 -0.33 -5.89
C TYR A 165 -14.42 -0.55 -7.32
N ASN A 166 -15.15 -0.06 -8.32
CA ASN A 166 -14.83 -0.27 -9.73
C ASN A 166 -14.18 0.94 -10.43
N GLY A 167 -14.01 2.06 -9.72
CA GLY A 167 -13.34 3.25 -10.26
C GLY A 167 -11.81 3.16 -10.19
N ASN A 168 -11.14 4.23 -10.58
CA ASN A 168 -9.67 4.27 -10.55
C ASN A 168 -9.16 4.61 -9.15
N ILE A 169 -8.17 3.87 -8.67
CA ILE A 169 -7.52 4.14 -7.38
C ILE A 169 -6.12 4.71 -7.61
N TYR A 170 -5.80 5.83 -6.95
CA TYR A 170 -4.49 6.46 -6.97
C TYR A 170 -3.92 6.57 -5.56
N LEU A 171 -2.67 6.14 -5.36
CA LEU A 171 -1.95 6.29 -4.09
C LEU A 171 -0.91 7.41 -4.21
N LEU A 172 -1.09 8.51 -3.47
CA LEU A 172 -0.12 9.60 -3.43
C LEU A 172 0.97 9.31 -2.41
N VAL A 173 2.23 9.36 -2.87
CA VAL A 173 3.42 9.09 -2.05
C VAL A 173 4.45 10.22 -2.15
N ASN A 174 5.29 10.33 -1.13
CA ASN A 174 6.47 11.20 -1.15
C ASN A 174 7.58 10.61 -0.27
N LYS A 175 8.69 11.34 -0.16
CA LYS A 175 9.86 10.96 0.66
C LYS A 175 9.62 10.77 2.17
N GLY A 176 8.41 10.99 2.67
CA GLY A 176 8.05 10.77 4.06
C GLY A 176 7.26 9.49 4.28
N VAL A 177 7.02 8.70 3.22
CA VAL A 177 6.42 7.37 3.30
C VAL A 177 7.46 6.38 3.81
N PHE A 178 7.15 5.63 4.87
CA PHE A 178 8.06 4.68 5.48
C PHE A 178 7.31 3.52 6.16
N SER A 179 8.02 2.41 6.44
CA SER A 179 7.51 1.26 7.20
C SER A 179 6.19 0.73 6.61
N SER A 180 5.15 0.56 7.41
CA SER A 180 3.84 0.07 6.96
C SER A 180 3.25 0.82 5.76
N SER A 181 3.49 2.14 5.66
CA SER A 181 3.06 2.93 4.50
C SER A 181 3.80 2.55 3.22
N GLU A 182 5.07 2.15 3.35
CA GLU A 182 5.85 1.60 2.23
C GLU A 182 5.29 0.23 1.84
N GLY A 183 4.90 -0.61 2.81
CA GLY A 183 4.19 -1.87 2.57
C GLY A 183 2.94 -1.71 1.72
N LEU A 184 2.07 -0.75 2.04
CA LEU A 184 0.92 -0.40 1.19
C LEU A 184 1.35 0.03 -0.21
N ALA A 185 2.37 0.88 -0.34
CA ALA A 185 2.85 1.34 -1.64
C ALA A 185 3.43 0.20 -2.50
N VAL A 186 4.16 -0.74 -1.88
CA VAL A 186 4.67 -1.96 -2.51
C VAL A 186 3.52 -2.85 -2.96
N PHE A 187 2.54 -3.09 -2.09
CA PHE A 187 1.35 -3.85 -2.43
C PHE A 187 0.63 -3.26 -3.64
N CYS A 188 0.34 -1.95 -3.64
CA CYS A 188 -0.31 -1.27 -4.77
C CYS A 188 0.47 -1.43 -6.08
N LYS A 189 1.80 -1.27 -6.02
CA LYS A 189 2.65 -1.38 -7.20
C LYS A 189 2.72 -2.80 -7.76
N ASN A 190 2.87 -3.80 -6.89
CA ASN A 190 3.05 -5.20 -7.29
C ASN A 190 1.74 -5.83 -7.77
N SER A 191 0.64 -5.57 -7.07
CA SER A 191 -0.68 -6.13 -7.36
C SER A 191 -1.43 -5.41 -8.47
N GLY A 192 -1.09 -4.14 -8.73
CA GLY A 192 -1.85 -3.28 -9.63
C GLY A 192 -3.16 -2.75 -9.04
N TRP A 193 -3.44 -2.97 -7.74
CA TRP A 193 -4.67 -2.52 -7.08
C TRP A 193 -4.87 -0.99 -7.15
N ALA A 194 -3.79 -0.21 -7.04
CA ALA A 194 -3.83 1.24 -7.17
C ALA A 194 -2.61 1.76 -7.93
N LYS A 195 -2.81 2.84 -8.70
CA LYS A 195 -1.72 3.53 -9.38
C LYS A 195 -0.95 4.42 -8.40
N VAL A 196 0.31 4.10 -8.16
CA VAL A 196 1.19 4.89 -7.27
C VAL A 196 1.66 6.16 -7.98
N VAL A 197 1.47 7.33 -7.35
CA VAL A 197 1.79 8.66 -7.88
C VAL A 197 2.65 9.44 -6.88
N GLY A 198 3.87 9.81 -7.26
CA GLY A 198 4.73 10.60 -6.38
C GLY A 198 6.15 10.74 -6.88
N ASN A 199 6.94 11.53 -6.16
CA ASN A 199 8.37 11.69 -6.44
C ASN A 199 9.18 10.59 -5.77
N LYS A 200 10.16 10.05 -6.50
CA LYS A 200 11.06 8.99 -6.06
C LYS A 200 11.77 9.37 -4.75
N ASN A 201 11.96 8.36 -3.90
CA ASN A 201 12.91 8.28 -2.77
C ASN A 201 12.32 8.51 -1.36
N SER A 202 11.67 7.48 -0.81
CA SER A 202 11.89 7.06 0.58
C SER A 202 11.76 5.55 0.65
N GLY A 203 12.91 4.88 0.80
CA GLY A 203 13.01 3.41 0.82
C GLY A 203 13.06 2.80 -0.58
N GLY A 204 14.22 2.21 -0.92
CA GLY A 204 14.48 1.13 -1.88
C GLY A 204 13.88 1.03 -3.29
N MET A 205 12.69 1.54 -3.61
CA MET A 205 11.98 1.11 -4.81
C MET A 205 12.10 2.07 -6.00
N VAL A 206 12.70 1.56 -7.08
CA VAL A 206 12.75 2.21 -8.39
C VAL A 206 11.33 2.32 -8.95
N LEU A 207 10.78 3.53 -9.01
CA LEU A 207 9.58 3.85 -9.80
C LEU A 207 9.96 3.95 -11.29
N GLU A 208 9.23 3.21 -12.15
CA GLU A 208 9.07 3.47 -13.58
C GLU A 208 7.60 3.77 -13.87
#